data_AF-A0AAN7UDT6-F1
#
_entry.id   AF-A0AAN7UDT6-F1
#
_cell.length_a   1.000
_cell.length_b   1.000
_cell.length_c   1.000
_cell.angle_alpha   90.00
_cell.angle_beta   90.00
_cell.angle_gamma   90.00
#
_symmetry.space_group_name_H-M   'P 1'
#
loop_
_entity.id
_entity.type
_entity.pdbx_description
1 polymer ?
#
loop_
_entity_poly.entity_id
_entity_poly.type
_entity_poly.pdbx_seq_one_letter_code
_entity_poly.pdbx_strand_id
1 'polypeptide(L)'
;MRSSALILSAATGFVSAHFQLTYPTWRADTLAENTTFDQWSYPCAGVPYGTGNKTEWPLSGSGASVALDLHHPWSYVYINLGLGENATNFNISLTPELLNVTGKGEFCLTDLPIPSNITDGQNATIQVITNGQSGSALYNCADIVFRSSAQPPSNEVCANSTGVTVTVVGQTATDSSATPEPTPNSAPSGTFGLLSRASSLGMVIALILGVSM
;
A
#
# COMPACT_ATOMS: atom_id res chain seq x y z
N MET A 1 -34.05 31.16 41.11
CA MET A 1 -33.99 29.90 40.35
C MET A 1 -32.55 29.73 39.87
N ARG A 2 -31.82 28.75 40.40
CA ARG A 2 -30.40 28.53 40.07
C ARG A 2 -30.32 27.56 38.89
N SER A 3 -30.09 28.08 37.70
CA SER A 3 -29.87 27.27 36.50
C SER A 3 -28.54 26.52 36.63
N SER A 4 -28.61 25.20 36.82
CA SER A 4 -27.43 24.33 36.79
C SER A 4 -27.15 23.95 35.35
N ALA A 5 -26.06 24.45 34.78
CA ALA A 5 -25.58 24.04 33.47
C ALA A 5 -24.80 22.72 33.60
N LEU A 6 -25.34 21.64 33.04
CA LEU A 6 -24.63 20.38 32.86
C LEU A 6 -23.72 20.52 31.63
N ILE A 7 -22.40 20.60 31.87
CA ILE A 7 -21.39 20.53 30.81
C ILE A 7 -21.21 19.05 30.47
N LEU A 8 -21.73 18.64 29.31
CA LEU A 8 -21.55 17.30 28.77
C LEU A 8 -20.21 17.26 28.02
N SER A 9 -19.16 16.78 28.68
CA SER A 9 -17.84 16.58 28.06
C SER A 9 -17.94 15.43 27.06
N ALA A 10 -18.05 15.75 25.76
CA ALA A 10 -17.97 14.76 24.70
C ALA A 10 -16.52 14.26 24.61
N ALA A 11 -16.27 13.03 25.06
CA ALA A 11 -15.01 12.34 24.81
C ALA A 11 -14.94 11.96 23.32
N THR A 12 -14.33 12.81 22.50
CA THR A 12 -13.96 12.44 21.13
C THR A 12 -12.83 11.43 21.22
N GLY A 13 -13.13 10.16 20.95
CA GLY A 13 -12.10 9.13 20.80
C GLY A 13 -11.22 9.46 19.59
N PHE A 14 -9.93 9.66 19.82
CA PHE A 14 -8.97 9.70 18.73
C PHE A 14 -8.88 8.30 18.13
N VAL A 15 -9.33 8.13 16.90
CA VAL A 15 -9.05 6.90 16.15
C VAL A 15 -7.55 6.92 15.85
N SER A 16 -6.79 6.06 16.51
CA SER A 16 -5.36 5.93 16.26
C SER A 16 -5.17 5.33 14.86
N ALA A 17 -4.52 6.06 13.96
CA ALA A 17 -4.14 5.56 12.65
C ALA A 17 -2.80 4.79 12.66
N HIS A 18 -2.15 4.69 13.83
CA HIS A 18 -0.90 3.98 13.99
C HIS A 18 -1.05 2.50 13.65
N PHE A 19 0.07 1.87 13.32
CA PHE A 19 0.11 0.46 12.97
C PHE A 19 1.32 -0.23 13.60
N GLN A 20 1.24 -1.55 13.70
CA GLN A 20 2.36 -2.41 14.06
C GLN A 20 2.92 -3.08 12.80
N LEU A 21 4.25 -3.17 12.70
CA LEU A 21 4.94 -3.99 11.69
C LEU A 21 5.48 -5.24 12.39
N THR A 22 4.75 -6.34 12.25
CA THR A 22 4.99 -7.59 12.98
C THR A 22 6.00 -8.49 12.26
N TYR A 23 5.94 -8.52 10.92
CA TYR A 23 6.90 -9.24 10.09
C TYR A 23 7.29 -8.45 8.82
N PRO A 24 8.57 -8.41 8.44
CA PRO A 24 9.71 -8.64 9.33
C PRO A 24 9.63 -7.71 10.54
N THR A 25 10.15 -8.14 11.69
CA THR A 25 9.92 -7.40 12.94
C THR A 25 10.49 -5.99 12.86
N TRP A 26 9.67 -4.99 13.19
CA TRP A 26 10.10 -3.59 13.22
C TRP A 26 11.28 -3.34 14.16
N ARG A 27 11.97 -2.20 13.95
CA ARG A 27 13.14 -1.82 14.74
C ARG A 27 12.85 -1.62 16.23
N ALA A 28 11.68 -1.10 16.58
CA ALA A 28 11.26 -0.87 17.96
C ALA A 28 9.74 -0.75 18.03
N ASP A 29 9.19 -0.93 19.24
CA ASP A 29 7.78 -0.61 19.48
C ASP A 29 7.56 0.89 19.52
N THR A 30 6.94 1.41 18.45
CA THR A 30 6.61 2.83 18.27
C THR A 30 5.20 3.18 18.77
N LEU A 31 4.47 2.20 19.31
CA LEU A 31 3.17 2.38 19.97
C LEU A 31 3.31 2.47 21.49
N ALA A 32 4.46 2.11 22.04
CA ALA A 32 4.71 2.15 23.48
C ALA A 32 4.61 3.58 24.05
N GLU A 33 3.92 3.75 25.17
CA GLU A 33 3.67 5.08 25.77
C GLU A 33 4.94 5.81 26.24
N ASN A 34 6.05 5.09 26.45
CA ASN A 34 7.30 5.62 27.01
C ASN A 34 8.45 5.71 25.99
N THR A 35 8.14 5.71 24.70
CA THR A 35 9.12 5.83 23.62
C THR A 35 9.27 7.27 23.14
N THR A 36 10.46 7.62 22.62
CA THR A 36 10.70 8.90 21.92
C THR A 36 10.46 8.77 20.42
N PHE A 37 10.13 7.58 19.93
CA PHE A 37 9.86 7.32 18.53
C PHE A 37 8.43 7.72 18.17
N ASP A 38 8.26 8.28 16.98
CA ASP A 38 6.98 8.79 16.52
C ASP A 38 6.79 8.37 15.08
N GLN A 39 5.73 7.59 14.80
CA GLN A 39 5.43 7.12 13.45
C GLN A 39 5.24 8.25 12.44
N TRP A 40 4.94 9.49 12.84
CA TRP A 40 4.92 10.64 11.94
C TRP A 40 6.32 11.05 11.44
N SER A 41 7.39 10.57 12.08
CA SER A 41 8.78 10.91 11.76
C SER A 41 9.34 10.03 10.64
N TYR A 42 9.48 10.60 9.45
CA TYR A 42 10.19 9.96 8.33
C TYR A 42 11.67 9.69 8.68
N PRO A 43 12.28 8.58 8.20
CA PRO A 43 11.68 7.50 7.40
C PRO A 43 11.15 6.31 8.20
N CYS A 44 11.49 6.18 9.47
CA CYS A 44 11.35 4.92 10.23
C CYS A 44 10.87 5.19 11.66
N ALA A 45 9.91 6.10 11.83
CA ALA A 45 9.49 6.64 13.12
C ALA A 45 10.61 7.32 13.94
N GLY A 46 11.71 7.69 13.29
CA GLY A 46 12.94 8.13 13.96
C GLY A 46 13.75 7.01 14.64
N VAL A 47 13.36 5.73 14.49
CA VAL A 47 14.09 4.60 15.09
C VAL A 47 15.42 4.37 14.36
N PRO A 48 16.58 4.41 15.06
CA PRO A 48 17.88 4.16 14.45
C PRO A 48 18.00 2.76 13.83
N TYR A 49 18.82 2.66 12.78
CA TYR A 49 19.17 1.37 12.20
C TYR A 49 19.81 0.43 13.22
N GLY A 50 19.42 -0.84 13.21
CA GLY A 50 19.97 -1.87 14.08
C GLY A 50 19.48 -1.82 15.53
N THR A 51 18.49 -0.98 15.88
CA THR A 51 17.85 -1.01 17.20
C THR A 51 17.13 -2.34 17.46
N GLY A 52 16.50 -2.91 16.43
CA GLY A 52 15.84 -4.21 16.50
C GLY A 52 16.67 -5.33 15.89
N ASN A 53 16.14 -6.55 15.97
CA ASN A 53 16.77 -7.72 15.35
C ASN A 53 16.64 -7.66 13.82
N LYS A 54 17.70 -8.07 13.11
CA LYS A 54 17.65 -8.28 11.66
C LYS A 54 16.89 -9.58 11.37
N THR A 55 15.84 -9.50 10.54
CA THR A 55 15.10 -10.68 10.10
C THR A 55 15.76 -11.30 8.87
N GLU A 56 15.94 -12.62 8.84
CA GLU A 56 16.32 -13.31 7.61
C GLU A 56 15.13 -13.28 6.63
N TRP A 57 15.32 -12.72 5.45
CA TRP A 57 14.25 -12.48 4.48
C TRP A 57 14.62 -13.10 3.11
N PRO A 58 13.67 -13.71 2.38
CA PRO A 58 14.00 -14.52 1.20
C PRO A 58 14.56 -13.69 0.05
N LEU A 59 15.36 -14.34 -0.81
CA LEU A 59 15.97 -13.72 -2.00
C LEU A 59 15.01 -13.55 -3.18
N SER A 60 13.90 -14.30 -3.18
CA SER A 60 12.93 -14.32 -4.26
C SER A 60 11.56 -13.91 -3.76
N GLY A 61 10.71 -13.42 -4.65
CA GLY A 61 9.37 -13.00 -4.29
C GLY A 61 8.57 -14.09 -3.57
N SER A 62 8.72 -15.36 -3.96
CA SER A 62 8.07 -16.47 -3.23
C SER A 62 8.51 -16.49 -1.76
N GLY A 63 7.53 -16.25 -0.87
CA GLY A 63 7.73 -16.16 0.59
C GLY A 63 8.13 -14.78 1.12
N ALA A 64 8.45 -13.82 0.25
CA ALA A 64 8.72 -12.43 0.62
C ALA A 64 7.42 -11.77 1.12
N SER A 65 7.34 -11.58 2.43
CA SER A 65 6.08 -11.19 3.08
C SER A 65 6.27 -10.01 4.02
N VAL A 66 5.22 -9.21 4.18
CA VAL A 66 5.10 -8.17 5.20
C VAL A 66 3.77 -8.36 5.92
N ALA A 67 3.80 -8.44 7.24
CA ALA A 67 2.64 -8.55 8.11
C ALA A 67 2.54 -7.32 9.02
N LEU A 68 1.33 -6.77 9.11
CA LEU A 68 0.98 -5.58 9.85
C LEU A 68 -0.21 -5.87 10.78
N ASP A 69 -0.31 -5.10 11.85
CA ASP A 69 -1.56 -4.94 12.60
C ASP A 69 -2.07 -3.51 12.41
N LEU A 70 -3.20 -3.37 11.73
CA LEU A 70 -3.78 -2.09 11.31
C LEU A 70 -4.91 -1.67 12.26
N HIS A 71 -4.79 -0.49 12.88
CA HIS A 71 -5.78 -0.02 13.88
C HIS A 71 -6.82 0.96 13.34
N HIS A 72 -6.72 1.33 12.06
CA HIS A 72 -7.67 2.21 11.38
C HIS A 72 -8.70 1.40 10.55
N PRO A 73 -9.94 1.89 10.32
CA PRO A 73 -10.93 1.18 9.50
C PRO A 73 -10.51 0.92 8.04
N TRP A 74 -9.60 1.72 7.52
CA TRP A 74 -8.93 1.52 6.23
C TRP A 74 -7.60 2.27 6.22
N SER A 75 -6.66 1.86 5.40
CA SER A 75 -5.38 2.54 5.18
C SER A 75 -4.87 2.27 3.78
N TYR A 76 -4.27 3.29 3.17
CA TYR A 76 -3.36 3.04 2.06
C TYR A 76 -2.05 2.48 2.60
N VAL A 77 -1.46 1.51 1.90
CA VAL A 77 -0.22 0.86 2.30
C VAL A 77 0.79 0.93 1.16
N TYR A 78 2.01 1.38 1.50
CA TYR A 78 3.17 1.31 0.63
C TYR A 78 4.28 0.54 1.33
N ILE A 79 4.95 -0.33 0.58
CA ILE A 79 6.11 -1.08 1.05
C ILE A 79 7.26 -0.77 0.11
N ASN A 80 8.34 -0.25 0.68
CA ASN A 80 9.56 0.11 -0.03
C ASN A 80 10.76 -0.61 0.56
N LEU A 81 11.81 -0.71 -0.23
CA LEU A 81 13.07 -1.37 0.09
C LEU A 81 14.22 -0.37 -0.05
N GLY A 82 15.06 -0.31 0.97
CA GLY A 82 16.35 0.37 0.94
C GLY A 82 17.48 -0.66 1.06
N LEU A 83 18.41 -0.67 0.10
CA LEU A 83 19.52 -1.63 0.09
C LEU A 83 20.72 -1.14 0.89
N GLY A 84 21.41 -2.06 1.54
CA GLY A 84 22.58 -1.79 2.36
C GLY A 84 22.26 -1.66 3.85
N GLU A 85 23.29 -1.34 4.63
CA GLU A 85 23.13 -1.00 6.05
C GLU A 85 22.75 0.47 6.20
N ASN A 86 21.94 0.77 7.21
CA ASN A 86 21.52 2.14 7.53
C ASN A 86 20.95 2.89 6.32
N ALA A 87 20.10 2.21 5.54
CA ALA A 87 19.48 2.80 4.36
C ALA A 87 18.62 4.01 4.75
N THR A 88 18.88 5.15 4.11
CA THR A 88 18.10 6.40 4.22
C THR A 88 17.30 6.71 2.96
N ASN A 89 17.53 5.93 1.90
CA ASN A 89 16.86 6.03 0.61
C ASN A 89 16.08 4.74 0.33
N PHE A 90 14.76 4.86 0.22
CA PHE A 90 13.82 3.75 0.00
C PHE A 90 13.23 3.84 -1.42
N ASN A 91 14.10 3.77 -2.43
CA ASN A 91 13.76 4.03 -3.83
C ASN A 91 13.26 2.80 -4.60
N ILE A 92 13.22 1.63 -3.98
CA ILE A 92 12.71 0.40 -4.60
C ILE A 92 11.32 0.14 -4.04
N SER A 93 10.27 0.37 -4.84
CA SER A 93 8.90 0.08 -4.42
C SER A 93 8.60 -1.41 -4.61
N LEU A 94 8.18 -2.07 -3.53
CA LEU A 94 7.67 -3.44 -3.55
C LEU A 94 6.15 -3.48 -3.80
N THR A 95 5.46 -2.35 -3.59
CA THR A 95 4.05 -2.15 -3.92
C THR A 95 3.92 -0.92 -4.84
N PRO A 96 4.34 -1.04 -6.11
CA PRO A 96 4.33 0.09 -7.05
C PRO A 96 2.91 0.60 -7.35
N GLU A 97 1.92 -0.26 -7.15
CA GLU A 97 0.51 0.09 -7.22
C GLU A 97 -0.01 0.49 -5.84
N LEU A 98 -0.89 1.49 -5.80
CA LEU A 98 -1.47 1.96 -4.55
C LEU A 98 -2.42 0.91 -3.98
N LEU A 99 -2.06 0.34 -2.83
CA LEU A 99 -2.89 -0.62 -2.10
C LEU A 99 -3.83 0.10 -1.15
N ASN A 100 -5.13 -0.18 -1.24
CA ASN A 100 -6.12 0.20 -0.24
C ASN A 100 -6.52 -1.02 0.59
N VAL A 101 -6.13 -1.04 1.85
CA VAL A 101 -6.52 -2.06 2.81
C VAL A 101 -7.71 -1.55 3.61
N THR A 102 -8.84 -2.26 3.53
CA THR A 102 -10.04 -2.00 4.31
C THR A 102 -10.18 -3.04 5.41
N GLY A 103 -10.66 -2.63 6.58
CA GLY A 103 -10.73 -3.46 7.78
C GLY A 103 -9.57 -3.19 8.74
N LYS A 104 -9.81 -3.52 10.01
CA LYS A 104 -8.81 -3.43 11.08
C LYS A 104 -8.35 -4.83 11.50
N GLY A 105 -7.13 -4.94 12.02
CA GLY A 105 -6.51 -6.18 12.48
C GLY A 105 -5.34 -6.60 11.61
N GLU A 106 -5.04 -7.89 11.66
CA GLU A 106 -3.91 -8.49 10.96
C GLU A 106 -4.09 -8.38 9.44
N PHE A 107 -3.07 -7.84 8.79
CA PHE A 107 -2.95 -7.77 7.34
C PHE A 107 -1.59 -8.31 6.94
N CYS A 108 -1.55 -9.33 6.08
CA CYS A 108 -0.34 -9.82 5.47
C CYS A 108 -0.41 -9.74 3.94
N LEU A 109 0.68 -9.22 3.36
CA LEU A 109 0.94 -9.26 1.94
C LEU A 109 2.11 -10.20 1.68
N THR A 110 1.85 -11.26 0.92
CA THR A 110 2.85 -12.24 0.50
C THR A 110 3.32 -11.96 -0.92
N ASP A 111 4.37 -12.69 -1.32
CA ASP A 111 4.86 -12.72 -2.69
C ASP A 111 5.31 -11.37 -3.25
N LEU A 112 5.88 -10.53 -2.37
CA LEU A 112 6.38 -9.20 -2.73
C LEU A 112 7.47 -9.28 -3.81
N PRO A 113 7.42 -8.44 -4.85
CA PRO A 113 8.37 -8.49 -5.96
C PRO A 113 9.76 -8.01 -5.52
N ILE A 114 10.71 -8.93 -5.43
CA ILE A 114 12.12 -8.63 -5.13
C ILE A 114 12.90 -8.41 -6.44
N PRO A 115 13.77 -7.38 -6.54
CA PRO A 115 14.60 -7.17 -7.72
C PRO A 115 15.62 -8.31 -7.93
N SER A 116 15.99 -8.59 -9.18
CA SER A 116 16.77 -9.77 -9.57
C SER A 116 18.27 -9.73 -9.20
N ASN A 117 18.77 -8.59 -8.72
CA ASN A 117 20.19 -8.35 -8.43
C ASN A 117 20.52 -8.36 -6.92
N ILE A 118 19.73 -9.08 -6.12
CA ILE A 118 19.97 -9.26 -4.69
C ILE A 118 20.79 -10.51 -4.42
N THR A 119 21.79 -10.40 -3.54
CA THR A 119 22.67 -11.51 -3.17
C THR A 119 22.41 -12.01 -1.75
N ASP A 120 22.61 -13.31 -1.53
CA ASP A 120 22.67 -13.88 -0.18
C ASP A 120 23.70 -13.11 0.66
N GLY A 121 23.34 -12.75 1.91
CA GLY A 121 24.21 -11.92 2.74
C GLY A 121 23.86 -10.44 2.75
N GLN A 122 23.14 -9.95 1.75
CA GLN A 122 22.93 -8.52 1.57
C GLN A 122 22.00 -7.95 2.64
N ASN A 123 22.46 -6.92 3.35
CA ASN A 123 21.61 -6.17 4.29
C ASN A 123 20.65 -5.25 3.53
N ALA A 124 19.47 -5.05 4.09
CA ALA A 124 18.51 -4.06 3.62
C ALA A 124 17.57 -3.63 4.75
N THR A 125 16.72 -2.65 4.45
CA THR A 125 15.63 -2.21 5.32
C THR A 125 14.33 -2.19 4.51
N ILE A 126 13.29 -2.81 5.05
CA ILE A 126 11.91 -2.65 4.59
C ILE A 126 11.30 -1.44 5.28
N GLN A 127 10.79 -0.50 4.51
CA GLN A 127 9.97 0.61 5.01
C GLN A 127 8.51 0.33 4.68
N VAL A 128 7.66 0.44 5.69
CA VAL A 128 6.21 0.43 5.52
C VAL A 128 5.70 1.82 5.80
N ILE A 129 4.88 2.31 4.88
CA ILE A 129 4.19 3.60 4.97
C ILE A 129 2.70 3.32 4.97
N THR A 130 1.98 3.90 5.92
CA THR A 130 0.52 3.91 5.91
C THR A 130 0.00 5.33 5.94
N ASN A 131 -1.18 5.56 5.37
CA ASN A 131 -1.88 6.84 5.42
C ASN A 131 -3.39 6.59 5.37
N GLY A 132 -4.13 7.45 6.06
CA GLY A 132 -5.58 7.32 6.22
C GLY A 132 -6.32 8.62 5.92
N GLN A 133 -7.41 8.85 6.64
CA GLN A 133 -8.35 9.95 6.40
C GLN A 133 -7.71 11.34 6.37
N SER A 134 -6.68 11.60 7.19
CA SER A 134 -6.01 12.90 7.25
C SER A 134 -5.02 13.15 6.09
N GLY A 135 -4.68 12.11 5.33
CA GLY A 135 -3.62 12.16 4.31
C GLY A 135 -2.19 12.21 4.87
N SER A 136 -2.03 12.33 6.19
CA SER A 136 -0.72 12.24 6.85
C SER A 136 -0.18 10.81 6.79
N ALA A 137 1.14 10.68 6.67
CA ALA A 137 1.81 9.38 6.53
C ALA A 137 2.50 8.96 7.83
N LEU A 138 2.41 7.67 8.11
CA LEU A 138 3.00 6.98 9.25
C LEU A 138 4.04 6.00 8.74
N TYR A 139 5.14 5.87 9.48
CA TYR A 139 6.31 5.14 9.05
C TYR A 139 6.74 4.13 10.11
N ASN A 140 7.05 2.92 9.69
CA ASN A 140 7.84 1.96 10.46
C ASN A 140 8.83 1.27 9.53
N CYS A 141 9.93 0.79 10.09
CA CYS A 141 10.94 0.05 9.35
C CYS A 141 11.34 -1.23 10.06
N ALA A 142 11.74 -2.21 9.28
CA ALA A 142 12.32 -3.46 9.73
C ALA A 142 13.64 -3.71 8.99
N ASP A 143 14.69 -4.02 9.74
CA ASP A 143 15.98 -4.36 9.15
C ASP A 143 15.99 -5.84 8.80
N ILE A 144 16.48 -6.15 7.60
CA ILE A 144 16.53 -7.51 7.09
C ILE A 144 17.93 -7.87 6.59
N VAL A 145 18.17 -9.16 6.49
CA VAL A 145 19.29 -9.70 5.73
C VAL A 145 18.76 -10.73 4.75
N PHE A 146 19.10 -10.56 3.48
CA PHE A 146 18.69 -11.48 2.44
C PHE A 146 19.38 -12.83 2.59
N ARG A 147 18.57 -13.90 2.55
CA ARG A 147 19.01 -15.28 2.73
C ARG A 147 18.28 -16.22 1.78
N SER A 148 19.04 -17.08 1.13
CA SER A 148 18.57 -18.21 0.32
C SER A 148 17.88 -19.28 1.18
N SER A 149 18.26 -19.38 2.44
CA SER A 149 17.69 -20.30 3.43
C SER A 149 16.47 -19.74 4.17
N ALA A 150 16.17 -18.44 4.03
CA ALA A 150 15.05 -17.82 4.75
C ALA A 150 13.74 -18.51 4.38
N GLN A 151 12.98 -18.86 5.41
CA GLN A 151 11.65 -19.42 5.26
C GLN A 151 10.60 -18.31 5.30
N PRO A 152 9.47 -18.46 4.59
CA PRO A 152 8.34 -17.57 4.79
C PRO A 152 7.87 -17.61 6.26
N PRO A 153 7.23 -16.53 6.76
CA PRO A 153 6.61 -16.55 8.07
C PRO A 153 5.54 -17.65 8.13
N SER A 154 5.27 -18.17 9.33
CA SER A 154 4.17 -19.11 9.51
C SER A 154 2.82 -18.43 9.29
N ASN A 155 1.77 -19.22 9.08
CA ASN A 155 0.41 -18.69 8.88
C ASN A 155 -0.12 -17.96 10.12
N GLU A 156 0.42 -18.24 11.31
CA GLU A 156 0.07 -17.52 12.53
C GLU A 156 0.68 -16.11 12.56
N VAL A 157 1.79 -15.88 11.85
CA VAL A 157 2.46 -14.58 11.77
C VAL A 157 1.96 -13.77 10.57
N CYS A 158 1.66 -14.46 9.47
CA CYS A 158 1.22 -13.86 8.21
C CYS A 158 -0.16 -14.39 7.84
N ALA A 159 -1.20 -13.77 8.40
CA ALA A 159 -2.59 -14.01 8.06
C ALA A 159 -3.36 -12.70 7.94
N ASN A 160 -4.52 -12.77 7.29
CA ASN A 160 -5.47 -11.68 7.23
C ASN A 160 -6.62 -11.95 8.21
N SER A 161 -6.90 -10.99 9.08
CA SER A 161 -8.06 -11.01 9.94
C SER A 161 -9.36 -11.05 9.12
N THR A 162 -10.43 -11.62 9.70
CA THR A 162 -11.74 -11.64 9.04
C THR A 162 -12.23 -10.21 8.77
N GLY A 163 -12.58 -9.91 7.53
CA GLY A 163 -13.03 -8.58 7.11
C GLY A 163 -11.89 -7.61 6.74
N VAL A 164 -10.63 -8.05 6.80
CA VAL A 164 -9.50 -7.32 6.20
C VAL A 164 -9.37 -7.71 4.73
N THR A 165 -9.42 -6.72 3.84
CA THR A 165 -9.34 -6.91 2.38
C THR A 165 -8.42 -5.87 1.77
N VAL A 166 -7.67 -6.25 0.74
CA VAL A 166 -6.82 -5.34 -0.03
C VAL A 166 -7.32 -5.22 -1.47
N THR A 167 -7.30 -4.01 -2.01
CA THR A 167 -7.57 -3.74 -3.42
C THR A 167 -6.51 -2.81 -3.99
N VAL A 168 -6.20 -2.94 -5.28
CA VAL A 168 -5.38 -1.96 -5.98
C VAL A 168 -6.28 -0.81 -6.42
N VAL A 169 -5.92 0.42 -6.01
CA VAL A 169 -6.67 1.62 -6.37
C VAL A 169 -6.51 1.89 -7.87
N GLY A 170 -7.64 2.11 -8.56
CA GLY A 170 -7.64 2.46 -9.98
C GLY A 170 -7.61 1.26 -10.94
N GLN A 171 -7.52 0.03 -10.43
CA GLN A 171 -7.82 -1.15 -11.23
C GLN A 171 -9.33 -1.47 -11.15
N THR A 172 -9.99 -1.53 -12.31
CA THR A 172 -11.36 -2.05 -12.40
C THR A 172 -11.29 -3.56 -12.25
N ALA A 173 -12.05 -4.13 -11.30
CA ALA A 173 -12.18 -5.58 -11.17
C ALA A 173 -12.64 -6.16 -12.53
N THR A 174 -11.75 -6.90 -13.20
CA THR A 174 -12.13 -7.67 -14.38
C THR A 174 -12.65 -9.00 -13.86
N ASP A 175 -13.96 -9.11 -13.68
CA ASP A 175 -14.64 -10.36 -13.36
C ASP A 175 -14.35 -11.39 -14.46
N SER A 176 -13.33 -12.22 -14.26
CA SER A 176 -13.07 -13.40 -15.08
C SER A 176 -13.96 -14.55 -14.61
N SER A 177 -15.27 -14.45 -14.87
CA SER A 177 -16.18 -15.60 -14.99
C SER A 177 -17.60 -15.15 -15.35
N ALA A 178 -17.85 -15.00 -16.64
CA ALA A 178 -19.16 -15.27 -17.21
C ALA A 178 -18.95 -15.77 -18.65
N THR A 179 -18.97 -17.08 -18.83
CA THR A 179 -19.18 -17.73 -20.13
C THR A 179 -20.50 -17.21 -20.70
N PRO A 180 -20.54 -16.58 -21.89
CA PRO A 180 -21.81 -16.21 -22.50
C PRO A 180 -22.46 -17.46 -23.08
N GLU A 181 -23.63 -17.82 -22.55
CA GLU A 181 -24.55 -18.80 -23.13
C GLU A 181 -25.17 -18.21 -24.42
N PRO A 182 -25.28 -18.97 -25.53
CA PRO A 182 -25.77 -18.43 -26.78
C PRO A 182 -27.30 -18.46 -26.81
N THR A 183 -27.94 -17.31 -27.01
CA THR A 183 -29.36 -17.26 -27.39
C THR A 183 -29.52 -17.14 -28.92
N PRO A 184 -30.48 -17.88 -29.54
CA PRO A 184 -30.58 -17.98 -30.98
C PRO A 184 -31.46 -16.90 -31.62
N ASN A 185 -31.03 -16.50 -32.83
CA ASN A 185 -31.80 -15.98 -33.96
C ASN A 185 -32.80 -14.82 -33.77
N SER A 186 -32.48 -13.70 -34.41
CA SER A 186 -33.23 -13.27 -35.60
C SER A 186 -32.37 -12.33 -36.45
N ALA A 187 -32.04 -12.78 -37.67
CA ALA A 187 -31.54 -11.96 -38.77
C ALA A 187 -32.66 -11.85 -39.84
N PRO A 188 -32.46 -11.22 -41.01
CA PRO A 188 -31.45 -10.24 -41.44
C PRO A 188 -32.09 -9.04 -42.18
N SER A 189 -31.28 -8.02 -42.53
CA SER A 189 -31.35 -7.20 -43.77
C SER A 189 -30.47 -5.96 -43.53
N GLY A 190 -29.50 -5.56 -44.35
CA GLY A 190 -28.97 -6.03 -45.61
C GLY A 190 -27.84 -5.09 -46.05
N THR A 191 -27.02 -5.59 -46.97
CA THR A 191 -26.25 -4.82 -47.97
C THR A 191 -24.96 -4.11 -47.55
N PHE A 192 -23.87 -4.83 -47.82
CA PHE A 192 -22.60 -4.44 -48.44
C PHE A 192 -22.36 -2.97 -48.83
N GLY A 193 -21.20 -2.45 -48.40
CA GLY A 193 -20.58 -1.25 -48.97
C GLY A 193 -19.18 -1.02 -48.40
N LEU A 194 -18.18 -1.74 -48.93
CA LEU A 194 -16.77 -1.36 -48.83
C LEU A 194 -16.57 -0.01 -49.53
N LEU A 195 -15.78 0.90 -48.94
CA LEU A 195 -14.86 1.79 -49.68
C LEU A 195 -13.93 2.53 -48.70
N SER A 196 -12.63 2.28 -48.86
CA SER A 196 -11.52 3.04 -48.31
C SER A 196 -11.39 4.41 -48.98
N ARG A 197 -10.96 5.44 -48.22
CA ARG A 197 -10.03 6.54 -48.59
C ARG A 197 -10.05 7.61 -47.49
N ALA A 198 -8.92 7.86 -46.82
CA ALA A 198 -7.80 8.72 -47.23
C ALA A 198 -8.03 10.22 -46.94
N SER A 199 -7.16 10.73 -46.08
CA SER A 199 -6.74 12.10 -45.76
C SER A 199 -7.27 13.28 -46.59
N SER A 200 -7.62 14.36 -45.89
CA SER A 200 -7.35 15.73 -46.36
C SER A 200 -7.13 16.68 -45.18
N LEU A 201 -6.02 17.42 -45.25
CA LEU A 201 -5.75 18.63 -44.49
C LEU A 201 -6.88 19.66 -44.69
N GLY A 202 -7.22 20.40 -43.63
CA GLY A 202 -8.11 21.56 -43.69
C GLY A 202 -7.74 22.54 -42.58
N MET A 203 -7.34 23.73 -42.99
CA MET A 203 -6.61 24.78 -42.27
C MET A 203 -7.57 25.79 -41.61
N VAL A 204 -7.24 26.21 -40.37
CA VAL A 204 -7.36 27.55 -39.74
C VAL A 204 -8.71 28.28 -39.75
N ILE A 205 -9.12 28.82 -38.58
CA ILE A 205 -9.42 30.25 -38.35
C ILE A 205 -9.30 30.53 -36.84
N ALA A 206 -8.38 31.44 -36.51
CA ALA A 206 -8.33 32.13 -35.22
C ALA A 206 -9.32 33.30 -35.24
N LEU A 207 -10.04 33.52 -34.14
CA LEU A 207 -10.56 34.85 -33.82
C LEU A 207 -10.22 35.18 -32.37
N ILE A 208 -9.40 36.22 -32.24
CA ILE A 208 -9.00 36.91 -31.03
C ILE A 208 -10.03 38.02 -30.81
N LEU A 209 -10.39 38.30 -29.55
CA LEU A 209 -10.78 39.59 -28.94
C LEU A 209 -11.09 39.23 -27.47
N GLY A 210 -10.30 39.63 -26.46
CA GLY A 210 -10.15 41.01 -25.99
C GLY A 210 -11.47 41.44 -25.33
N VAL A 211 -11.56 41.92 -24.09
CA VAL A 211 -10.76 42.97 -23.45
C VAL A 211 -10.98 42.92 -21.92
N SER A 212 -9.92 43.36 -21.23
CA SER A 212 -9.76 43.72 -19.82
C SER A 212 -10.88 44.52 -19.15
N MET A 213 -10.99 44.35 -17.82
CA MET A 213 -10.60 45.38 -16.85
C MET A 213 -9.84 44.72 -15.70
#